data_AF-A0ABD1EHC7-F1
#
_entry.id   AF-A0ABD1EHC7-F1
#
_cell.length_a   1.000
_cell.length_b   1.000
_cell.length_c   1.000
_cell.angle_alpha   90.00
_cell.angle_beta   90.00
_cell.angle_gamma   90.00
#
_symmetry.space_group_name_H-M   'P 1'
#
loop_
_entity.id
_entity.type
_entity.pdbx_description
1 polymer ?
#
loop_
_entity_poly.entity_id
_entity_poly.type
_entity_poly.pdbx_seq_one_letter_code
_entity_poly.pdbx_strand_id
1 'polypeptide(L)'
;MDKVKLDISGKTSPETATSHSYKPIPEQDMEDRALSRPKSLVKPSKDIATDGADEKMLPADEKVPEVVVFNDLKSPQNGDAKLDIAEAKQAFVGLSKEELMKYANDPFWIRLRWFLFITFWVLWVAMLIGAIFIIYAAPKCDPPLPRTWYQEGPLIEVSDNLKVEELKLDENIQGVIVPWTMDPYESLENNMNDLNRIKAIQKLNKKVIVELNPSASDKWFGKSENRDPEFDGYYIWRPGKIRGTDSSLSEPNNWISPNNVSSWKYSDIRREYYYSPFNKPHLNFKNSSVIKEFSKVIERFLDYKVAGIRLRNAAFLLVDSSFEDQEIDQTANPELSLNQYGFFMHSKTESLPDLGGLLNEWRRVIRNKTENGPLMVAEELGKVDSYRVDNNLVVDMPLQSYIFSKPTLSVNETAHSLNYTFNINGIEWPLWQAKTNAIPRDVLNIIIYLLPGAPLINATEEVLPILRKIRESPSIMRGICGVYSLLNNTVLSFIRVTPGSPGILVVVNPSDTTKVVNIPAEIPPLANLQEVTIRHYSSNYNDSDFSDLGAKKSATAIPLTAKSGMVLEYVPKRGE
;
A
#
# COMPACT_ATOMS: atom_id res chain seq x y z
N MET A 1 26.83 -0.12 73.74
CA MET A 1 27.94 0.24 72.84
C MET A 1 27.41 0.08 71.41
N ASP A 2 26.34 0.80 71.09
CA ASP A 2 26.32 2.14 70.43
C ASP A 2 26.38 1.97 68.91
N LYS A 3 25.21 1.80 68.25
CA LYS A 3 24.28 2.85 67.72
C LYS A 3 24.94 3.59 66.54
N VAL A 4 24.34 3.64 65.34
CA VAL A 4 23.05 4.28 64.98
C VAL A 4 22.47 3.54 63.74
N LYS A 5 21.36 2.79 63.85
CA LYS A 5 19.92 3.16 63.69
C LYS A 5 19.50 3.61 62.27
N LEU A 6 18.86 2.70 61.55
CA LEU A 6 17.87 3.00 60.50
C LEU A 6 16.52 2.46 61.00
N ASP A 7 15.58 3.37 61.29
CA ASP A 7 14.26 3.05 61.81
C ASP A 7 13.27 2.69 60.69
N ILE A 8 12.37 1.77 61.06
CA ILE A 8 11.32 1.14 60.25
C ILE A 8 10.06 2.02 60.30
N SER A 9 9.31 2.11 59.20
CA SER A 9 7.85 2.22 59.25
C SER A 9 7.22 1.72 57.94
N GLY A 10 6.37 0.70 58.07
CA GLY A 10 5.54 0.21 56.99
C GLY A 10 4.22 0.98 56.82
N LYS A 11 3.38 0.39 55.95
CA LYS A 11 1.97 0.65 55.64
C LYS A 11 1.66 1.49 54.39
N THR A 12 1.17 0.75 53.38
CA THR A 12 -0.04 0.98 52.56
C THR A 12 -0.25 2.37 51.98
N SER A 13 -0.04 2.49 50.67
CA SER A 13 -0.47 3.63 49.85
C SER A 13 -1.97 3.54 49.52
N PRO A 14 -2.75 4.62 49.70
CA PRO A 14 -4.10 4.74 49.16
C PRO A 14 -4.11 5.37 47.76
N GLU A 15 -5.17 5.08 47.01
CA GLU A 15 -5.56 5.81 45.80
C GLU A 15 -5.70 7.31 46.08
N THR A 16 -5.12 8.16 45.22
CA THR A 16 -5.72 9.46 44.87
C THR A 16 -5.21 9.96 43.53
N ALA A 17 -6.15 10.44 42.72
CA ALA A 17 -5.99 11.03 41.41
C ALA A 17 -5.10 12.28 41.38
N THR A 18 -4.33 12.44 40.30
CA THR A 18 -3.78 13.75 39.89
C THR A 18 -3.95 13.95 38.38
N SER A 19 -4.94 14.78 38.07
CA SER A 19 -4.97 15.80 37.02
C SER A 19 -3.65 16.04 36.26
N HIS A 20 -3.68 15.84 34.94
CA HIS A 20 -2.76 16.50 34.02
C HIS A 20 -3.53 17.57 33.22
N SER A 21 -3.32 18.81 33.63
CA SER A 21 -3.75 20.04 32.97
C SER A 21 -3.05 20.21 31.62
N TYR A 22 -3.81 20.21 30.53
CA TYR A 22 -3.34 20.60 29.21
C TYR A 22 -3.34 22.14 29.10
N LYS A 23 -2.19 22.76 28.80
CA LYS A 23 -2.13 24.17 28.42
C LYS A 23 -2.61 24.30 26.96
N PRO A 24 -3.52 25.23 26.63
CA PRO A 24 -3.87 25.50 25.24
C PRO A 24 -2.69 26.15 24.50
N ILE A 25 -2.48 25.72 23.26
CA ILE A 25 -1.49 26.27 22.32
C ILE A 25 -2.06 27.58 21.75
N PRO A 26 -1.25 28.64 21.54
CA PRO A 26 -1.73 29.91 20.97
C PRO A 26 -2.30 29.73 19.55
N GLU A 27 -3.40 30.42 19.25
CA GLU A 27 -4.17 30.39 17.98
C GLU A 27 -3.45 31.00 16.75
N GLN A 28 -2.12 31.00 16.69
CA GLN A 28 -1.38 31.76 15.68
C GLN A 28 -0.59 30.94 14.66
N ASP A 29 -0.99 29.68 14.40
CA ASP A 29 -0.39 28.84 13.35
C ASP A 29 -1.43 28.03 12.52
N MET A 30 -2.71 28.43 12.55
CA MET A 30 -3.81 27.70 11.86
C MET A 30 -4.31 28.36 10.57
N GLU A 31 -3.54 29.24 9.94
CA GLU A 31 -3.84 29.73 8.58
C GLU A 31 -2.56 29.90 7.77
N ASP A 32 -2.02 28.81 7.25
CA ASP A 32 -1.15 28.87 6.07
C ASP A 32 -1.17 27.52 5.33
N ARG A 33 -2.06 27.42 4.34
CA ARG A 33 -1.94 26.68 3.06
C ARG A 33 -3.30 26.47 2.41
N ALA A 34 -3.86 27.54 1.84
CA ALA A 34 -4.80 27.43 0.73
C ALA A 34 -4.23 28.24 -0.45
N LEU A 35 -3.50 27.56 -1.33
CA LEU A 35 -3.00 28.16 -2.57
C LEU A 35 -4.13 28.32 -3.59
N SER A 36 -4.31 29.58 -3.97
CA SER A 36 -5.13 30.20 -5.00
C SER A 36 -5.19 29.52 -6.37
N ARG A 37 -6.36 29.59 -7.03
CA ARG A 37 -6.54 29.48 -8.50
C ARG A 37 -6.95 30.86 -9.05
N PRO A 38 -6.42 31.35 -10.20
CA PRO A 38 -6.63 32.73 -10.62
C PRO A 38 -7.93 32.90 -11.41
N LYS A 39 -8.65 34.00 -11.14
CA LYS A 39 -9.53 34.66 -12.11
C LYS A 39 -9.15 36.13 -12.14
N SER A 40 -8.35 36.52 -13.14
CA SER A 40 -8.16 37.93 -13.48
C SER A 40 -9.20 38.32 -14.52
N LEU A 41 -10.08 39.25 -14.16
CA LEU A 41 -10.32 40.45 -14.94
C LEU A 41 -11.02 41.46 -14.02
N VAL A 42 -10.55 42.70 -14.12
CA VAL A 42 -11.06 43.96 -13.55
C VAL A 42 -10.46 44.39 -12.19
N LYS A 43 -9.87 45.60 -12.26
CA LYS A 43 -9.21 46.44 -11.26
C LYS A 43 -10.08 47.73 -11.12
N PRO A 44 -9.83 48.64 -10.17
CA PRO A 44 -10.01 48.53 -8.72
C PRO A 44 -10.92 49.66 -8.17
N SER A 45 -11.46 49.55 -6.96
CA SER A 45 -11.69 50.76 -6.13
C SER A 45 -11.70 50.45 -4.63
N LYS A 46 -11.32 51.48 -3.88
CA LYS A 46 -10.82 51.54 -2.51
C LYS A 46 -11.89 51.45 -1.41
N ASP A 47 -11.47 50.77 -0.35
CA ASP A 47 -11.56 51.08 1.08
C ASP A 47 -12.91 51.27 1.81
N ILE A 48 -13.15 50.28 2.68
CA ILE A 48 -13.46 50.37 4.14
C ILE A 48 -14.78 51.05 4.55
N ALA A 49 -15.73 50.26 5.09
CA ALA A 49 -15.96 50.15 6.53
C ALA A 49 -17.25 49.38 6.85
N THR A 50 -17.14 48.57 7.90
CA THR A 50 -18.19 47.94 8.71
C THR A 50 -19.30 48.89 9.15
N ASP A 51 -20.55 48.43 9.15
CA ASP A 51 -21.61 49.00 9.98
C ASP A 51 -22.40 47.84 10.63
N GLY A 52 -22.02 47.56 11.88
CA GLY A 52 -22.92 47.06 12.88
C GLY A 52 -23.61 48.27 13.51
N ALA A 53 -24.94 48.21 13.49
CA ALA A 53 -25.87 49.24 13.91
C ALA A 53 -25.44 50.03 15.15
N ASP A 54 -25.29 51.34 14.98
CA ASP A 54 -25.56 52.32 16.03
C ASP A 54 -26.46 53.43 15.47
N GLU A 55 -27.68 53.48 16.00
CA GLU A 55 -28.67 54.51 15.70
C GLU A 55 -28.17 55.88 16.20
N LYS A 56 -27.93 56.81 15.27
CA LYS A 56 -27.89 58.24 15.56
C LYS A 56 -28.89 58.96 14.67
N MET A 57 -29.99 59.39 15.28
CA MET A 57 -30.92 60.35 14.68
C MET A 57 -30.27 61.73 14.57
N LEU A 58 -30.34 62.35 13.39
CA LEU A 58 -30.11 63.78 13.15
C LEU A 58 -31.14 64.31 12.14
N PRO A 59 -31.36 65.64 12.10
CA PRO A 59 -32.69 66.23 12.25
C PRO A 59 -33.38 66.60 10.92
N ALA A 60 -34.62 67.05 11.07
CA ALA A 60 -35.52 67.52 10.03
C ALA A 60 -34.93 68.64 9.15
N ASP A 61 -35.47 68.68 7.93
CA ASP A 61 -35.34 69.68 6.87
C ASP A 61 -34.03 69.73 6.08
N GLU A 62 -33.96 68.94 5.00
CA GLU A 62 -33.26 69.35 3.79
C GLU A 62 -33.90 68.73 2.53
N LYS A 63 -34.20 69.57 1.54
CA LYS A 63 -34.82 69.21 0.26
C LYS A 63 -33.86 68.36 -0.59
N VAL A 64 -34.35 67.25 -1.12
CA VAL A 64 -33.61 66.42 -2.12
C VAL A 64 -33.74 67.06 -3.52
N PRO A 65 -32.68 67.13 -4.34
CA PRO A 65 -32.78 67.63 -5.71
C PRO A 65 -33.29 66.55 -6.68
N GLU A 66 -34.15 66.94 -7.62
CA GLU A 66 -34.63 66.10 -8.73
C GLU A 66 -33.49 65.74 -9.69
N VAL A 67 -33.30 64.45 -9.96
CA VAL A 67 -32.45 63.95 -11.05
C VAL A 67 -33.36 63.56 -12.22
N VAL A 68 -33.30 64.32 -13.31
CA VAL A 68 -34.00 64.03 -14.57
C VAL A 68 -33.09 63.17 -15.44
N VAL A 69 -33.59 61.99 -15.86
CA VAL A 69 -32.92 61.12 -16.84
C VAL A 69 -33.58 61.32 -18.21
N PHE A 70 -32.80 61.75 -19.21
CA PHE A 70 -33.24 61.84 -20.59
C PHE A 70 -33.06 60.50 -21.30
N ASN A 71 -34.10 60.04 -22.02
CA ASN A 71 -33.99 58.94 -22.97
C ASN A 71 -33.92 59.47 -24.41
N ASP A 72 -33.09 58.79 -25.20
CA ASP A 72 -32.64 59.10 -26.55
C ASP A 72 -33.74 59.49 -27.56
N LEU A 73 -33.51 60.63 -28.24
CA LEU A 73 -34.25 61.09 -29.41
C LEU A 73 -33.73 60.39 -30.68
N LYS A 74 -34.63 59.73 -31.41
CA LYS A 74 -34.48 59.55 -32.87
C LYS A 74 -35.28 60.64 -33.59
N SER A 75 -34.59 61.42 -34.41
CA SER A 75 -35.13 62.47 -35.30
C SER A 75 -36.01 61.90 -36.42
N PRO A 76 -37.02 62.65 -36.89
CA PRO A 76 -36.84 63.29 -38.20
C PRO A 76 -37.29 64.75 -38.30
N GLN A 77 -36.95 65.33 -39.45
CA GLN A 77 -36.88 66.74 -39.84
C GLN A 77 -38.21 67.48 -40.03
N ASN A 78 -38.05 68.81 -40.00
CA ASN A 78 -38.87 69.92 -40.53
C ASN A 78 -40.01 70.48 -39.69
N GLY A 79 -39.69 71.63 -39.07
CA GLY A 79 -40.45 72.88 -39.08
C GLY A 79 -41.95 72.80 -38.80
N ASP A 80 -42.31 72.81 -37.52
CA ASP A 80 -43.16 73.85 -36.96
C ASP A 80 -43.13 73.75 -35.43
N ALA A 81 -42.90 74.88 -34.76
CA ALA A 81 -42.85 74.96 -33.32
C ALA A 81 -44.26 74.82 -32.73
N LYS A 82 -44.52 73.71 -32.05
CA LYS A 82 -45.59 73.57 -31.06
C LYS A 82 -45.03 72.88 -29.82
N LEU A 83 -44.95 73.64 -28.73
CA LEU A 83 -44.68 73.13 -27.39
C LEU A 83 -45.92 72.37 -26.91
N ASP A 84 -45.99 71.08 -27.19
CA ASP A 84 -46.85 70.17 -26.43
C ASP A 84 -46.07 69.72 -25.19
N ILE A 85 -46.52 70.20 -24.03
CA ILE A 85 -46.07 69.73 -22.72
C ILE A 85 -46.55 68.27 -22.61
N ALA A 86 -45.68 67.33 -22.99
CA ALA A 86 -45.88 65.93 -22.72
C ALA A 86 -45.81 65.71 -21.20
N GLU A 87 -46.87 65.13 -20.62
CA GLU A 87 -46.92 64.70 -19.23
C GLU A 87 -45.71 63.82 -18.89
N ALA A 88 -44.84 64.33 -18.02
CA ALA A 88 -43.88 63.51 -17.33
C ALA A 88 -44.65 62.58 -16.37
N LYS A 89 -44.86 61.32 -16.77
CA LYS A 89 -45.27 60.27 -15.82
C LYS A 89 -44.15 60.09 -14.79
N GLN A 90 -44.31 60.69 -13.61
CA GLN A 90 -43.55 60.32 -12.43
C GLN A 90 -43.79 58.82 -12.15
N ALA A 91 -42.74 58.01 -12.32
CA ALA A 91 -42.73 56.66 -11.77
C ALA A 91 -42.70 56.78 -10.24
N PHE A 92 -43.79 56.43 -9.58
CA PHE A 92 -43.92 56.44 -8.12
C PHE A 92 -42.93 55.43 -7.51
N VAL A 93 -41.85 55.92 -6.88
CA VAL A 93 -40.88 55.08 -6.17
C VAL A 93 -41.07 55.25 -4.67
N GLY A 94 -42.04 54.50 -4.13
CA GLY A 94 -42.22 54.29 -2.70
C GLY A 94 -43.14 55.27 -1.97
N LEU A 95 -43.74 54.78 -0.88
CA LEU A 95 -44.49 55.59 0.09
C LEU A 95 -43.51 56.35 1.00
N SER A 96 -43.83 57.60 1.33
CA SER A 96 -43.13 58.35 2.38
C SER A 96 -43.33 57.70 3.76
N LYS A 97 -42.45 57.97 4.73
CA LYS A 97 -42.55 57.39 6.10
C LYS A 97 -43.93 57.62 6.72
N GLU A 98 -44.50 58.79 6.51
CA GLU A 98 -45.80 59.20 7.09
C GLU A 98 -46.96 58.44 6.44
N GLU A 99 -46.94 58.28 5.12
CA GLU A 99 -47.95 57.50 4.39
C GLU A 99 -47.82 56.00 4.64
N LEU A 100 -46.59 55.50 4.80
CA LEU A 100 -46.34 54.10 5.16
C LEU A 100 -46.86 53.79 6.57
N MET A 101 -46.64 54.67 7.55
CA MET A 101 -47.09 54.48 8.93
C MET A 101 -48.63 54.42 9.05
N LYS A 102 -49.36 55.01 8.10
CA LYS A 102 -50.82 54.89 8.01
C LYS A 102 -51.31 53.47 7.71
N TYR A 103 -50.57 52.72 6.89
CA TYR A 103 -50.92 51.35 6.48
C TYR A 103 -50.11 50.28 7.22
N ALA A 104 -48.95 50.62 7.79
CA ALA A 104 -48.08 49.69 8.52
C ALA A 104 -48.72 49.17 9.81
N ASN A 105 -49.62 49.95 10.41
CA ASN A 105 -50.35 49.58 11.62
C ASN A 105 -51.70 48.91 11.35
N ASP A 106 -52.01 48.57 10.10
CA ASP A 106 -53.20 47.79 9.76
C ASP A 106 -53.12 46.40 10.45
N PRO A 107 -54.19 45.95 11.12
CA PRO A 107 -54.26 44.62 11.73
C PRO A 107 -53.79 43.47 10.82
N PHE A 108 -54.01 43.56 9.50
CA PHE A 108 -53.54 42.54 8.56
C PHE A 108 -52.02 42.50 8.45
N TRP A 109 -51.37 43.64 8.21
CA TRP A 109 -49.92 43.73 8.00
C TRP A 109 -49.12 43.46 9.28
N ILE A 110 -49.65 43.85 10.45
CA ILE A 110 -49.07 43.49 11.74
C ILE A 110 -49.09 41.98 11.94
N ARG A 111 -50.23 41.32 11.68
CA ARG A 111 -50.36 39.87 11.81
C ARG A 111 -49.45 39.13 10.84
N LEU A 112 -49.37 39.60 9.59
CA LEU A 112 -48.49 39.00 8.58
C LEU A 112 -47.00 39.16 8.94
N ARG A 113 -46.58 40.34 9.43
CA ARG A 113 -45.20 40.55 9.87
C ARG A 113 -44.84 39.65 11.05
N TRP A 114 -45.71 39.57 12.06
CA TRP A 114 -45.50 38.68 13.20
C TRP A 114 -45.51 37.20 12.79
N PHE A 115 -46.41 36.82 11.88
CA PHE A 115 -46.44 35.46 11.33
C PHE A 115 -45.11 35.13 10.62
N LEU A 116 -44.64 35.99 9.71
CA LEU A 116 -43.37 35.77 9.00
C LEU A 116 -42.17 35.77 9.95
N PHE A 117 -42.15 36.66 10.95
CA PHE A 117 -41.07 36.73 11.94
C PHE A 117 -41.01 35.48 12.81
N ILE A 118 -42.15 35.03 13.33
CA ILE A 118 -42.23 33.79 14.13
C ILE A 118 -41.85 32.59 13.26
N THR A 119 -42.38 32.51 12.04
CA THR A 119 -42.11 31.39 11.12
C THR A 119 -40.63 31.31 10.75
N PHE A 120 -39.97 32.46 10.54
CA PHE A 120 -38.52 32.53 10.31
C PHE A 120 -37.73 31.93 11.46
N TRP A 121 -38.01 32.34 12.71
CA TRP A 121 -37.31 31.82 13.88
C TRP A 121 -37.60 30.34 14.14
N VAL A 122 -38.83 29.88 13.90
CA VAL A 122 -39.19 28.47 14.00
C VAL A 122 -38.44 27.63 12.96
N LEU A 123 -38.40 28.06 11.70
CA LEU A 123 -37.64 27.38 10.64
C LEU A 123 -36.14 27.37 10.94
N TRP A 124 -35.61 28.48 11.45
CA TRP A 124 -34.21 28.59 11.82
C TRP A 124 -33.83 27.61 12.94
N VAL A 125 -34.64 27.54 13.99
CA VAL A 125 -34.45 26.59 15.10
C VAL A 125 -34.63 25.15 14.61
N ALA A 126 -35.61 24.87 13.75
CA ALA A 126 -35.82 23.55 13.18
C ALA A 126 -34.61 23.11 12.32
N MET A 127 -34.03 24.02 11.53
CA MET A 127 -32.82 23.76 10.75
C MET A 127 -31.61 23.48 11.65
N LEU A 128 -31.45 24.22 12.75
CA LEU A 128 -30.38 24.00 13.73
C LEU A 128 -30.51 22.62 14.42
N ILE A 129 -31.71 22.28 14.88
CA ILE A 129 -32.01 20.97 15.49
C ILE A 129 -31.75 19.85 14.46
N GLY A 130 -32.18 20.05 13.21
CA GLY A 130 -31.91 19.12 12.12
C GLY A 130 -30.41 18.91 11.88
N ALA A 131 -29.62 19.97 11.88
CA ALA A 131 -28.15 19.88 11.73
C ALA A 131 -27.51 19.11 12.89
N ILE A 132 -27.91 19.41 14.14
CA ILE A 132 -27.43 18.69 15.34
C ILE A 132 -27.82 17.22 15.28
N PHE A 133 -29.06 16.91 14.87
CA PHE A 133 -29.54 15.55 14.74
C PHE A 133 -28.76 14.77 13.67
N ILE A 134 -28.46 15.38 12.52
CA ILE A 134 -27.60 14.76 11.49
C ILE A 134 -26.21 14.46 12.05
N ILE A 135 -25.60 15.39 12.79
CA ILE A 135 -24.28 15.18 13.41
C ILE A 135 -24.32 14.03 14.43
N TYR A 136 -25.36 13.96 15.26
CA TYR A 136 -25.51 12.93 16.27
C TYR A 136 -25.83 11.54 15.67
N ALA A 137 -26.69 11.50 14.65
CA ALA A 137 -27.13 10.27 14.01
C ALA A 137 -26.15 9.76 12.95
N ALA A 138 -25.25 10.60 12.44
CA ALA A 138 -24.20 10.18 11.54
C ALA A 138 -23.21 9.30 12.31
N PRO A 139 -23.11 7.99 12.00
CA PRO A 139 -22.09 7.15 12.60
C PRO A 139 -20.72 7.75 12.26
N LYS A 140 -19.80 7.78 13.23
CA LYS A 140 -18.40 8.06 12.93
C LYS A 140 -17.96 7.00 11.92
N CYS A 141 -17.61 7.41 10.70
CA CYS A 141 -16.96 6.51 9.77
C CYS A 141 -15.67 6.06 10.46
N ASP A 142 -15.59 4.80 10.89
CA ASP A 142 -14.35 4.26 11.38
C ASP A 142 -13.31 4.43 10.26
N PRO A 143 -12.19 5.13 10.52
CA PRO A 143 -11.15 5.22 9.52
C PRO A 143 -10.75 3.78 9.16
N PRO A 144 -10.60 3.46 7.87
CA PRO A 144 -10.19 2.11 7.48
C PRO A 144 -8.92 1.75 8.24
N LEU A 145 -8.81 0.49 8.68
CA LEU A 145 -7.65 0.02 9.44
C LEU A 145 -6.37 0.49 8.72
N PRO A 146 -5.42 1.11 9.45
CA PRO A 146 -4.16 1.51 8.85
C PRO A 146 -3.44 0.26 8.36
N ARG A 147 -2.74 0.40 7.22
CA ARG A 147 -1.85 -0.65 6.74
C ARG A 147 -0.71 -0.81 7.76
N THR A 148 -0.12 -2.00 7.82
CA THR A 148 1.08 -2.17 8.65
C THR A 148 2.26 -1.44 8.00
N TRP A 149 3.27 -1.07 8.79
CA TRP A 149 4.43 -0.33 8.30
C TRP A 149 5.09 -0.97 7.06
N TYR A 150 5.14 -2.30 6.99
CA TYR A 150 5.74 -3.02 5.87
C TYR A 150 4.86 -3.05 4.61
N GLN A 151 3.57 -2.73 4.71
CA GLN A 151 2.64 -2.64 3.58
C GLN A 151 2.59 -1.23 2.96
N GLU A 152 3.00 -0.20 3.71
CA GLU A 152 2.82 1.21 3.33
C GLU A 152 3.68 1.65 2.14
N GLY A 153 4.91 1.14 2.05
CA GLY A 153 5.89 1.66 1.12
C GLY A 153 6.95 0.65 0.71
N PRO A 154 7.99 1.10 0.00
CA PRO A 154 9.06 0.24 -0.47
C PRO A 154 9.81 -0.41 0.68
N LEU A 155 10.19 -1.67 0.46
CA LEU A 155 11.21 -2.36 1.24
C LEU A 155 12.49 -2.46 0.42
N ILE A 156 13.64 -2.32 1.08
CA ILE A 156 14.94 -2.57 0.45
C ILE A 156 15.38 -4.00 0.74
N GLU A 157 15.89 -4.67 -0.29
CA GLU A 157 16.75 -5.85 -0.13
C GLU A 157 18.21 -5.42 -0.21
N VAL A 158 19.01 -5.80 0.80
CA VAL A 158 20.44 -5.54 0.80
C VAL A 158 21.19 -6.77 0.33
N SER A 159 22.07 -6.61 -0.65
CA SER A 159 22.93 -7.71 -1.10
C SER A 159 23.93 -8.13 -0.01
N ASP A 160 24.38 -9.39 -0.06
CA ASP A 160 25.33 -9.95 0.92
C ASP A 160 26.62 -9.14 1.03
N ASN A 161 27.07 -8.54 -0.08
CA ASN A 161 28.35 -7.85 -0.19
C ASN A 161 28.30 -6.35 0.12
N LEU A 162 27.11 -5.76 0.32
CA LEU A 162 26.99 -4.31 0.51
C LEU A 162 27.53 -3.92 1.88
N LYS A 163 28.48 -2.99 1.88
CA LYS A 163 29.06 -2.44 3.10
C LYS A 163 28.10 -1.51 3.83
N VAL A 164 28.28 -1.41 5.15
CA VAL A 164 27.45 -0.56 6.01
C VAL A 164 27.53 0.90 5.60
N GLU A 165 28.71 1.36 5.18
CA GLU A 165 28.98 2.75 4.82
C GLU A 165 28.35 3.16 3.48
N GLU A 166 27.97 2.18 2.65
CA GLU A 166 27.34 2.39 1.35
C GLU A 166 25.80 2.43 1.45
N LEU A 167 25.23 2.11 2.62
CA LEU A 167 23.80 2.17 2.88
C LEU A 167 23.32 3.63 2.99
N LYS A 168 23.10 4.27 1.84
CA LYS A 168 22.32 5.50 1.75
C LYS A 168 20.84 5.14 1.70
N LEU A 169 20.25 4.96 2.88
CA LEU A 169 18.82 4.71 2.99
C LEU A 169 18.06 6.03 2.91
N ASP A 170 17.18 6.13 1.91
CA ASP A 170 16.20 7.21 1.83
C ASP A 170 15.30 7.16 3.09
N GLU A 171 14.99 8.34 3.64
CA GLU A 171 14.08 8.51 4.78
C GLU A 171 12.69 7.91 4.53
N ASN A 172 12.34 7.62 3.28
CA ASN A 172 11.00 7.23 2.86
C ASN A 172 10.80 5.72 2.70
N ILE A 173 11.84 4.95 3.02
CA ILE A 173 11.85 3.49 2.97
C ILE A 173 11.33 2.94 4.29
N GLN A 174 10.41 1.98 4.23
CA GLN A 174 9.69 1.49 5.41
C GLN A 174 10.51 0.47 6.20
N GLY A 175 11.29 -0.36 5.51
CA GLY A 175 12.22 -1.26 6.15
C GLY A 175 13.20 -1.89 5.20
N VAL A 176 14.13 -2.63 5.80
CA VAL A 176 15.29 -3.20 5.12
C VAL A 176 15.38 -4.68 5.45
N ILE A 177 15.46 -5.50 4.41
CA ILE A 177 15.68 -6.94 4.49
C ILE A 177 17.19 -7.18 4.44
N VAL A 178 17.70 -7.81 5.50
CA VAL A 178 19.11 -8.14 5.66
C VAL A 178 19.27 -9.66 5.66
N PRO A 179 19.96 -10.25 4.66
CA PRO A 179 20.27 -11.67 4.66
C PRO A 179 21.27 -12.01 5.76
N TRP A 180 20.98 -13.06 6.53
CA TRP A 180 21.91 -13.66 7.47
C TRP A 180 22.72 -14.74 6.77
N THR A 181 24.03 -14.50 6.61
CA THR A 181 24.89 -15.33 5.74
C THR A 181 25.46 -16.58 6.42
N MET A 182 25.35 -16.67 7.74
CA MET A 182 25.87 -17.78 8.54
C MET A 182 24.77 -18.72 9.03
N ASP A 183 25.14 -19.84 9.65
CA ASP A 183 24.19 -20.73 10.31
C ASP A 183 23.44 -19.96 11.42
N PRO A 184 22.10 -19.85 11.37
CA PRO A 184 21.35 -19.04 12.32
C PRO A 184 21.22 -19.69 13.71
N TYR A 185 21.57 -20.98 13.84
CA TYR A 185 21.59 -21.68 15.13
C TYR A 185 22.84 -21.39 15.96
N GLU A 186 23.90 -20.87 15.33
CA GLU A 186 25.14 -20.46 15.99
C GLU A 186 24.99 -19.14 16.78
N SER A 187 26.01 -18.78 17.56
CA SER A 187 26.02 -17.48 18.26
C SER A 187 25.99 -16.32 17.26
N LEU A 188 25.21 -15.27 17.55
CA LEU A 188 25.15 -14.07 16.70
C LEU A 188 26.51 -13.37 16.60
N GLU A 189 27.34 -13.49 17.63
CA GLU A 189 28.69 -12.90 17.67
C GLU A 189 29.65 -13.55 16.66
N ASN A 190 29.33 -14.75 16.18
CA ASN A 190 30.13 -15.40 15.13
C ASN A 190 29.96 -14.71 13.76
N ASN A 191 28.95 -13.85 13.60
CA ASN A 191 28.71 -13.07 12.39
C ASN A 191 28.56 -11.57 12.70
N MET A 192 29.68 -10.97 13.14
CA MET A 192 29.73 -9.55 13.44
C MET A 192 29.44 -8.65 12.24
N ASN A 193 29.68 -9.11 11.00
CA ASN A 193 29.41 -8.32 9.81
C ASN A 193 27.92 -8.04 9.66
N ASP A 194 27.09 -9.09 9.61
CA ASP A 194 25.64 -8.93 9.47
C ASP A 194 25.02 -8.30 10.73
N LEU A 195 25.54 -8.63 11.92
CA LEU A 195 25.10 -7.99 13.15
C LEU A 195 25.37 -6.48 13.17
N ASN A 196 26.52 -6.04 12.68
CA ASN A 196 26.86 -4.62 12.57
C ASN A 196 25.97 -3.92 11.52
N ARG A 197 25.62 -4.59 10.41
CA ARG A 197 24.66 -4.08 9.42
C ARG A 197 23.28 -3.85 10.04
N ILE A 198 22.76 -4.83 10.77
CA ILE A 198 21.47 -4.72 11.49
C ILE A 198 21.51 -3.52 12.45
N LYS A 199 22.55 -3.42 13.28
CA LYS A 199 22.71 -2.32 14.25
C LYS A 199 22.81 -0.96 13.56
N ALA A 200 23.50 -0.86 12.43
CA ALA A 200 23.65 0.38 11.69
C ALA A 200 22.32 0.87 11.10
N ILE A 201 21.53 -0.03 10.52
CA ILE A 201 20.20 0.29 9.98
C ILE A 201 19.25 0.72 11.11
N GLN A 202 19.29 0.02 12.25
CA GLN A 202 18.49 0.39 13.42
C GLN A 202 18.86 1.77 13.98
N LYS A 203 20.13 2.18 13.92
CA LYS A 203 20.56 3.54 14.32
C LYS A 203 19.97 4.63 13.43
N LEU A 204 19.60 4.31 12.19
CA LEU A 204 18.87 5.19 11.27
C LEU A 204 17.35 5.20 11.51
N ASN A 205 16.89 4.60 12.62
CA ASN A 205 15.48 4.45 12.98
C ASN A 205 14.65 3.69 11.91
N LYS A 206 15.30 2.77 11.17
CA LYS A 206 14.65 1.91 10.18
C LYS A 206 14.38 0.53 10.77
N LYS A 207 13.24 -0.05 10.37
CA LYS A 207 12.87 -1.41 10.74
C LYS A 207 13.68 -2.41 9.92
N VAL A 208 14.19 -3.44 10.58
CA VAL A 208 14.98 -4.50 9.94
C VAL A 208 14.17 -5.80 9.91
N ILE A 209 14.12 -6.44 8.76
CA ILE A 209 13.66 -7.82 8.61
C ILE A 209 14.91 -8.66 8.35
N VAL A 210 15.12 -9.71 9.13
CA VAL A 210 16.26 -10.61 8.90
C VAL A 210 15.79 -11.81 8.08
N GLU A 211 16.52 -12.12 7.01
CA GLU A 211 16.30 -13.34 6.24
C GLU A 211 17.17 -14.48 6.78
N LEU A 212 16.53 -15.59 7.16
CA LEU A 212 17.15 -16.75 7.80
C LEU A 212 16.91 -18.01 6.96
N ASN A 213 17.89 -18.89 6.91
CA ASN A 213 17.72 -20.24 6.37
C ASN A 213 17.49 -21.25 7.53
N PRO A 214 16.24 -21.64 7.83
CA PRO A 214 15.95 -22.64 8.87
C PRO A 214 16.40 -24.06 8.51
N SER A 215 16.48 -24.41 7.23
CA SER A 215 16.35 -25.80 6.77
C SER A 215 17.56 -26.70 7.04
N ALA A 216 18.75 -26.13 7.18
CA ALA A 216 19.99 -26.90 7.29
C ALA A 216 20.97 -26.31 8.33
N SER A 217 21.64 -27.19 9.07
CA SER A 217 22.65 -26.83 10.08
C SER A 217 23.59 -28.00 10.37
N ASP A 218 24.86 -27.73 10.60
CA ASP A 218 25.85 -28.75 10.98
C ASP A 218 26.00 -28.88 12.52
N LYS A 219 25.37 -27.98 13.29
CA LYS A 219 25.58 -27.79 14.72
C LYS A 219 25.43 -29.05 15.56
N TRP A 220 24.45 -29.89 15.25
CA TRP A 220 24.17 -31.12 15.98
C TRP A 220 24.49 -32.38 15.19
N PHE A 221 25.00 -32.24 13.95
CA PHE A 221 25.10 -33.34 13.01
C PHE A 221 26.00 -34.45 13.51
N GLY A 222 27.20 -34.11 14.02
CA GLY A 222 28.13 -35.11 14.56
C GLY A 222 27.53 -35.89 15.74
N LYS A 223 26.74 -35.25 16.62
CA LYS A 223 26.06 -35.95 17.72
C LYS A 223 24.97 -36.88 17.21
N SER A 224 24.16 -36.39 16.28
CA SER A 224 23.13 -37.20 15.61
C SER A 224 23.77 -38.37 14.87
N GLU A 225 24.84 -38.17 14.10
CA GLU A 225 25.57 -39.21 13.37
C GLU A 225 26.06 -40.34 14.30
N ASN A 226 26.48 -39.99 15.51
CA ASN A 226 26.89 -40.93 16.56
C ASN A 226 25.72 -41.52 17.40
N ARG A 227 24.47 -41.26 17.01
CA ARG A 227 23.24 -41.71 17.70
C ARG A 227 23.15 -41.26 19.15
N ASP A 228 23.62 -40.04 19.45
CA ASP A 228 23.34 -39.39 20.73
C ASP A 228 21.80 -39.32 20.94
N PRO A 229 21.24 -39.88 22.02
CA PRO A 229 19.79 -39.97 22.22
C PRO A 229 19.04 -38.64 22.14
N GLU A 230 19.70 -37.53 22.49
CA GLU A 230 19.09 -36.19 22.41
C GLU A 230 18.98 -35.71 20.96
N PHE A 231 19.96 -36.05 20.12
CA PHE A 231 20.11 -35.50 18.77
C PHE A 231 19.82 -36.52 17.65
N ASP A 232 19.53 -37.78 17.98
CA ASP A 232 19.31 -38.86 17.01
C ASP A 232 18.25 -38.50 15.96
N GLY A 233 17.15 -37.88 16.40
CA GLY A 233 16.04 -37.46 15.54
C GLY A 233 16.12 -36.03 14.99
N TYR A 234 17.23 -35.31 15.17
CA TYR A 234 17.36 -33.92 14.68
C TYR A 234 17.52 -33.84 13.16
N TYR A 235 18.01 -34.91 12.53
CA TYR A 235 18.21 -35.00 11.09
C TYR A 235 17.41 -36.17 10.51
N ILE A 236 17.26 -36.17 9.19
CA ILE A 236 16.50 -37.20 8.48
C ILE A 236 17.47 -38.30 8.02
N TRP A 237 17.47 -39.41 8.73
CA TRP A 237 18.28 -40.59 8.45
C TRP A 237 17.46 -41.74 7.87
N ARG A 238 17.97 -42.44 6.87
CA ARG A 238 17.35 -43.62 6.27
C ARG A 238 18.37 -44.68 5.87
N PRO A 239 18.09 -45.97 6.08
CA PRO A 239 18.91 -47.03 5.52
C PRO A 239 18.83 -46.97 3.98
N GLY A 240 19.92 -47.36 3.32
CA GLY A 240 19.89 -47.53 1.86
C GLY A 240 19.01 -48.71 1.45
N LYS A 241 18.63 -48.73 0.18
CA LYS A 241 17.91 -49.85 -0.45
C LYS A 241 18.87 -50.68 -1.27
N ILE A 242 18.71 -52.00 -1.25
CA ILE A 242 19.40 -52.88 -2.19
C ILE A 242 18.68 -52.77 -3.52
N ARG A 243 19.35 -52.28 -4.57
CA ARG A 243 18.82 -52.27 -5.95
C ARG A 243 19.70 -53.15 -6.83
N GLY A 244 19.09 -54.02 -7.64
CA GLY A 244 19.80 -54.91 -8.56
C GLY A 244 20.29 -56.22 -7.95
N THR A 245 21.00 -57.01 -8.75
CA THR A 245 21.54 -58.34 -8.38
C THR A 245 22.91 -58.28 -7.72
N ASP A 246 23.57 -57.12 -7.74
CA ASP A 246 24.95 -56.93 -7.25
C ASP A 246 25.04 -56.60 -5.75
N SER A 247 23.90 -56.63 -5.03
CA SER A 247 23.81 -56.30 -3.61
C SER A 247 24.36 -54.91 -3.24
N SER A 248 24.50 -54.01 -4.21
CA SER A 248 24.98 -52.65 -3.98
C SER A 248 23.92 -51.84 -3.21
N LEU A 249 24.36 -51.12 -2.19
CA LEU A 249 23.49 -50.23 -1.42
C LEU A 249 23.27 -48.96 -2.24
N SER A 250 22.01 -48.69 -2.56
CA SER A 250 21.57 -47.48 -3.26
C SER A 250 20.82 -46.56 -2.30
N GLU A 251 20.61 -45.33 -2.73
CA GLU A 251 19.89 -44.31 -1.99
C GLU A 251 18.45 -44.76 -1.63
N PRO A 252 17.87 -44.21 -0.55
CA PRO A 252 16.53 -44.59 -0.09
C PRO A 252 15.42 -44.40 -1.14
N ASN A 253 15.55 -43.40 -2.02
CA ASN A 253 14.59 -43.09 -3.08
C ASN A 253 15.25 -42.21 -4.16
N ASN A 254 14.49 -41.86 -5.19
CA ASN A 254 14.92 -41.04 -6.33
C ASN A 254 14.94 -39.51 -6.07
N TRP A 255 14.96 -39.04 -4.82
CA TRP A 255 14.87 -37.60 -4.55
C TRP A 255 16.12 -36.86 -5.03
N ILE A 256 15.94 -35.99 -6.02
CA ILE A 256 16.98 -35.12 -6.59
C ILE A 256 16.92 -33.74 -5.94
N SER A 257 18.08 -33.15 -5.71
CA SER A 257 18.22 -31.80 -5.16
C SER A 257 18.11 -30.74 -6.27
N PRO A 258 17.83 -29.47 -5.92
CA PRO A 258 17.83 -28.36 -6.89
C PRO A 258 19.13 -28.22 -7.69
N ASN A 259 20.25 -28.77 -7.19
CA ASN A 259 21.55 -28.79 -7.87
C ASN A 259 21.73 -30.00 -8.83
N ASN A 260 20.65 -30.73 -9.17
CA ASN A 260 20.68 -31.91 -10.05
C ASN A 260 21.61 -33.04 -9.57
N VAL A 261 21.72 -33.20 -8.25
CA VAL A 261 22.42 -34.33 -7.61
C VAL A 261 21.49 -35.01 -6.61
N SER A 262 21.80 -36.25 -6.22
CA SER A 262 21.03 -36.95 -5.18
C SER A 262 20.89 -36.08 -3.92
N SER A 263 19.68 -36.03 -3.36
CA SER A 263 19.44 -35.38 -2.07
C SER A 263 19.90 -36.22 -0.89
N TRP A 264 20.45 -37.42 -1.12
CA TRP A 264 20.94 -38.31 -0.08
C TRP A 264 22.46 -38.40 -0.09
N LYS A 265 23.05 -38.38 1.10
CA LYS A 265 24.48 -38.62 1.31
C LYS A 265 24.67 -39.75 2.30
N TYR A 266 25.61 -40.65 2.02
CA TYR A 266 25.91 -41.76 2.93
C TYR A 266 26.84 -41.32 4.06
N SER A 267 26.59 -41.77 5.28
CA SER A 267 27.50 -41.64 6.42
C SER A 267 28.17 -42.98 6.70
N ASP A 268 29.50 -43.01 6.63
CA ASP A 268 30.28 -44.20 6.98
C ASP A 268 30.22 -44.52 8.48
N ILE A 269 30.02 -43.50 9.32
CA ILE A 269 29.93 -43.63 10.78
C ILE A 269 28.58 -44.25 11.16
N ARG A 270 27.48 -43.68 10.67
CA ARG A 270 26.13 -44.12 11.03
C ARG A 270 25.64 -45.32 10.21
N ARG A 271 26.27 -45.56 9.06
CA ARG A 271 25.92 -46.57 8.04
C ARG A 271 24.50 -46.39 7.49
N GLU A 272 24.10 -45.13 7.36
CA GLU A 272 22.80 -44.70 6.85
C GLU A 272 22.99 -43.51 5.91
N TYR A 273 21.99 -43.25 5.07
CA TYR A 273 21.91 -42.03 4.29
C TYR A 273 21.23 -40.92 5.09
N TYR A 274 21.71 -39.68 4.96
CA TYR A 274 21.02 -38.49 5.45
C TYR A 274 20.55 -37.59 4.31
N TYR A 275 19.41 -36.93 4.52
CA TYR A 275 18.84 -35.98 3.57
C TYR A 275 19.61 -34.64 3.60
N SER A 276 20.00 -34.15 2.43
CA SER A 276 20.88 -32.99 2.23
C SER A 276 20.62 -32.30 0.86
N PRO A 277 19.41 -31.75 0.62
CA PRO A 277 19.04 -31.14 -0.66
C PRO A 277 19.87 -29.89 -1.01
N PHE A 278 20.47 -29.23 -0.01
CA PHE A 278 21.30 -28.02 -0.22
C PHE A 278 22.76 -28.25 0.14
N ASN A 279 23.26 -29.48 -0.06
CA ASN A 279 24.63 -29.89 0.28
C ASN A 279 25.01 -29.78 1.77
N LYS A 280 24.05 -29.48 2.65
CA LYS A 280 24.15 -29.51 4.11
C LYS A 280 23.07 -30.43 4.71
N PRO A 281 23.32 -31.08 5.86
CA PRO A 281 22.33 -31.93 6.53
C PRO A 281 21.05 -31.16 6.84
N HIS A 282 19.92 -31.69 6.39
CA HIS A 282 18.62 -31.08 6.58
C HIS A 282 18.04 -31.42 7.95
N LEU A 283 17.52 -30.41 8.64
CA LEU A 283 16.89 -30.59 9.94
C LEU A 283 15.50 -31.21 9.79
N ASN A 284 15.12 -32.05 10.75
CA ASN A 284 13.84 -32.74 10.76
C ASN A 284 12.77 -31.90 11.46
N PHE A 285 12.05 -31.04 10.73
CA PHE A 285 10.98 -30.20 11.30
C PHE A 285 9.68 -30.96 11.66
N LYS A 286 9.63 -32.29 11.52
CA LYS A 286 8.61 -33.11 12.19
C LYS A 286 8.97 -33.40 13.65
N ASN A 287 10.21 -33.14 14.06
CA ASN A 287 10.65 -33.25 15.44
C ASN A 287 10.38 -31.94 16.20
N SER A 288 9.53 -31.99 17.23
CA SER A 288 9.18 -30.82 18.05
C SER A 288 10.38 -30.14 18.72
N SER A 289 11.47 -30.87 19.00
CA SER A 289 12.69 -30.28 19.55
C SER A 289 13.38 -29.36 18.54
N VAL A 290 13.39 -29.74 17.25
CA VAL A 290 13.96 -28.92 16.16
C VAL A 290 13.12 -27.65 15.95
N ILE A 291 11.79 -27.78 15.95
CA ILE A 291 10.87 -26.62 15.87
C ILE A 291 11.15 -25.63 17.01
N LYS A 292 11.33 -26.14 18.24
CA LYS A 292 11.68 -25.32 19.40
C LYS A 292 13.05 -24.66 19.26
N GLU A 293 14.05 -25.35 18.73
CA GLU A 293 15.37 -24.75 18.50
C GLU A 293 15.29 -23.58 17.51
N PHE A 294 14.55 -23.71 16.40
CA PHE A 294 14.39 -22.58 15.49
C PHE A 294 13.51 -21.45 16.07
N SER A 295 12.54 -21.78 16.92
CA SER A 295 11.78 -20.77 17.67
C SER A 295 12.69 -19.92 18.57
N LYS A 296 13.66 -20.55 19.25
CA LYS A 296 14.69 -19.82 20.02
C LYS A 296 15.59 -18.94 19.14
N VAL A 297 15.89 -19.38 17.91
CA VAL A 297 16.62 -18.56 16.94
C VAL A 297 15.83 -17.29 16.62
N ILE A 298 14.56 -17.44 16.25
CA ILE A 298 13.66 -16.30 15.99
C ILE A 298 13.64 -15.36 17.20
N GLU A 299 13.38 -15.88 18.40
CA GLU A 299 13.33 -15.08 19.63
C GLU A 299 14.61 -14.28 19.87
N ARG A 300 15.78 -14.88 19.59
CA ARG A 300 17.07 -14.21 19.74
C ARG A 300 17.22 -13.02 18.81
N PHE A 301 16.82 -13.13 17.54
CA PHE A 301 16.84 -11.99 16.61
C PHE A 301 15.86 -10.90 17.04
N LEU A 302 14.68 -11.28 17.55
CA LEU A 302 13.69 -10.33 18.06
C LEU A 302 14.19 -9.60 19.32
N ASP A 303 14.96 -10.27 20.20
CA ASP A 303 15.60 -9.63 21.36
C ASP A 303 16.64 -8.57 20.93
N TYR A 304 17.20 -8.70 19.72
CA TYR A 304 18.03 -7.68 19.07
C TYR A 304 17.21 -6.61 18.32
N LYS A 305 15.91 -6.47 18.61
CA LYS A 305 14.99 -5.48 18.02
C LYS A 305 14.83 -5.60 16.50
N VAL A 306 15.02 -6.79 15.94
CA VAL A 306 14.59 -7.10 14.57
C VAL A 306 13.06 -7.02 14.52
N ALA A 307 12.51 -6.42 13.46
CA ALA A 307 11.08 -6.12 13.34
C ALA A 307 10.27 -7.21 12.63
N GLY A 308 10.93 -8.17 11.97
CA GLY A 308 10.29 -9.28 11.27
C GLY A 308 11.30 -10.31 10.79
N ILE A 309 10.80 -11.46 10.33
CA ILE A 309 11.62 -12.58 9.85
C ILE A 309 11.20 -12.94 8.44
N ARG A 310 12.17 -13.18 7.56
CA ARG A 310 11.98 -13.76 6.23
C ARG A 310 12.64 -15.13 6.18
N LEU A 311 11.96 -16.13 5.65
CA LEU A 311 12.48 -17.50 5.62
C LEU A 311 12.93 -17.88 4.20
N ARG A 312 14.17 -18.35 4.09
CA ARG A 312 14.70 -18.96 2.88
C ARG A 312 14.39 -20.45 2.87
N ASN A 313 14.15 -21.02 1.68
CA ASN A 313 13.85 -22.43 1.46
C ASN A 313 12.64 -22.93 2.25
N ALA A 314 11.63 -22.07 2.49
CA ALA A 314 10.47 -22.44 3.31
C ALA A 314 9.70 -23.64 2.73
N ALA A 315 9.64 -23.74 1.40
CA ALA A 315 9.02 -24.87 0.70
C ALA A 315 9.63 -26.23 1.08
N PHE A 316 10.91 -26.27 1.48
CA PHE A 316 11.66 -27.50 1.72
C PHE A 316 11.66 -27.95 3.19
N LEU A 317 11.03 -27.19 4.09
CA LEU A 317 11.08 -27.44 5.53
C LEU A 317 10.59 -28.83 5.94
N LEU A 318 9.63 -29.39 5.21
CA LEU A 318 9.01 -30.66 5.50
C LEU A 318 9.24 -31.64 4.35
N VAL A 319 9.39 -32.92 4.70
CA VAL A 319 9.44 -34.03 3.74
C VAL A 319 8.39 -35.08 4.08
N ASP A 320 7.92 -35.81 3.08
CA ASP A 320 6.93 -36.87 3.27
C ASP A 320 7.51 -38.01 4.13
N SER A 321 6.71 -38.50 5.08
CA SER A 321 7.14 -39.55 6.01
C SER A 321 7.13 -40.95 5.39
N SER A 322 6.54 -41.15 4.21
CA SER A 322 6.56 -42.41 3.48
C SER A 322 7.91 -42.69 2.83
N PHE A 323 8.68 -41.64 2.52
CA PHE A 323 9.95 -41.71 1.80
C PHE A 323 9.85 -42.46 0.46
N GLU A 324 8.66 -42.42 -0.16
CA GLU A 324 8.42 -42.97 -1.49
C GLU A 324 9.16 -42.18 -2.57
N ASP A 325 9.33 -42.82 -3.72
CA ASP A 325 9.87 -42.17 -4.92
C ASP A 325 8.94 -41.03 -5.38
N GLN A 326 9.53 -39.97 -5.93
CA GLN A 326 8.81 -38.88 -6.59
C GLN A 326 8.22 -39.36 -7.91
N GLU A 327 7.05 -38.81 -8.22
CA GLU A 327 6.41 -38.97 -9.51
C GLU A 327 7.06 -38.06 -10.56
N ILE A 328 7.05 -38.55 -11.81
CA ILE A 328 7.52 -37.80 -12.98
C ILE A 328 6.52 -36.69 -13.27
N ASP A 329 7.01 -35.48 -13.50
CA ASP A 329 6.17 -34.40 -13.98
C ASP A 329 5.90 -34.60 -15.47
N GLN A 330 4.68 -35.02 -15.80
CA GLN A 330 4.25 -35.25 -17.19
C GLN A 330 4.23 -33.97 -18.04
N THR A 331 4.27 -32.80 -17.40
CA THR A 331 4.32 -31.49 -18.06
C THR A 331 5.74 -30.93 -18.18
N ALA A 332 6.74 -31.63 -17.63
CA ALA A 332 8.14 -31.24 -17.71
C ALA A 332 8.63 -31.21 -19.16
N ASN A 333 9.68 -30.42 -19.40
CA ASN A 333 10.36 -30.38 -20.70
C ASN A 333 10.86 -31.80 -21.07
N PRO A 334 10.49 -32.35 -22.24
CA PRO A 334 10.92 -33.67 -22.69
C PRO A 334 12.45 -33.86 -22.79
N GLU A 335 13.23 -32.78 -22.83
CA GLU A 335 14.69 -32.83 -22.81
C GLU A 335 15.27 -33.12 -21.42
N LEU A 336 14.46 -33.05 -20.36
CA LEU A 336 14.90 -33.36 -19.00
C LEU A 336 15.01 -34.86 -18.79
N SER A 337 15.99 -35.25 -17.99
CA SER A 337 16.32 -36.63 -17.66
C SER A 337 16.12 -36.92 -16.17
N LEU A 338 16.14 -38.21 -15.80
CA LEU A 338 15.96 -38.71 -14.44
C LEU A 338 16.92 -38.12 -13.39
N ASN A 339 18.04 -37.51 -13.81
CA ASN A 339 19.02 -36.90 -12.92
C ASN A 339 18.79 -35.40 -12.70
N GLN A 340 17.79 -34.82 -13.37
CA GLN A 340 17.51 -33.39 -13.30
C GLN A 340 16.32 -33.12 -12.41
N TYR A 341 16.45 -32.08 -11.58
CA TYR A 341 15.44 -31.67 -10.62
C TYR A 341 14.07 -31.48 -11.26
N GLY A 342 14.00 -30.68 -12.32
CA GLY A 342 12.74 -30.36 -13.00
C GLY A 342 12.05 -31.53 -13.71
N PHE A 343 12.61 -32.75 -13.68
CA PHE A 343 11.97 -33.94 -14.21
C PHE A 343 10.85 -34.48 -13.29
N PHE A 344 10.91 -34.16 -11.99
CA PHE A 344 9.99 -34.67 -10.98
C PHE A 344 9.02 -33.60 -10.47
N MET A 345 7.85 -34.03 -9.96
CA MET A 345 6.82 -33.13 -9.43
C MET A 345 7.12 -32.51 -8.06
N HIS A 346 8.11 -33.06 -7.33
CA HIS A 346 8.50 -32.66 -5.97
C HIS A 346 7.36 -32.63 -4.93
N SER A 347 6.29 -33.39 -5.13
CA SER A 347 5.14 -33.44 -4.22
C SER A 347 5.50 -33.98 -2.82
N LYS A 348 6.57 -34.76 -2.71
CA LYS A 348 7.04 -35.37 -1.45
C LYS A 348 8.09 -34.53 -0.69
N THR A 349 8.62 -33.47 -1.29
CA THR A 349 9.76 -32.70 -0.73
C THR A 349 9.54 -31.20 -0.72
N GLU A 350 8.51 -30.70 -1.41
CA GLU A 350 8.19 -29.28 -1.47
C GLU A 350 6.74 -28.97 -1.10
N SER A 351 6.56 -27.91 -0.30
CA SER A 351 5.27 -27.30 0.04
C SER A 351 4.25 -28.33 0.51
N LEU A 352 4.63 -29.17 1.48
CA LEU A 352 3.73 -30.17 2.06
C LEU A 352 2.53 -29.51 2.78
N PRO A 353 1.38 -30.20 2.90
CA PRO A 353 0.16 -29.61 3.49
C PRO A 353 0.33 -29.05 4.90
N ASP A 354 1.17 -29.66 5.73
CA ASP A 354 1.40 -29.25 7.13
C ASP A 354 2.27 -27.99 7.26
N LEU A 355 2.83 -27.46 6.15
CA LEU A 355 3.76 -26.33 6.15
C LEU A 355 3.13 -25.08 6.77
N GLY A 356 1.88 -24.76 6.44
CA GLY A 356 1.15 -23.63 6.99
C GLY A 356 1.06 -23.68 8.51
N GLY A 357 0.84 -24.87 9.09
CA GLY A 357 0.80 -25.08 10.54
C GLY A 357 2.14 -24.76 11.21
N LEU A 358 3.24 -25.26 10.65
CA LEU A 358 4.61 -24.97 11.12
C LEU A 358 4.92 -23.48 11.07
N LEU A 359 4.64 -22.83 9.93
CA LEU A 359 4.89 -21.40 9.76
C LEU A 359 4.03 -20.57 10.72
N ASN A 360 2.81 -21.00 11.02
CA ASN A 360 1.92 -20.27 11.92
C ASN A 360 2.40 -20.27 13.37
N GLU A 361 3.07 -21.35 13.80
CA GLU A 361 3.75 -21.39 15.10
C GLU A 361 4.81 -20.30 15.21
N TRP A 362 5.66 -20.16 14.19
CA TRP A 362 6.70 -19.12 14.15
C TRP A 362 6.13 -17.71 13.98
N ARG A 363 5.06 -17.54 13.19
CA ARG A 363 4.36 -16.26 13.08
C ARG A 363 3.85 -15.78 14.43
N ARG A 364 3.33 -16.70 15.27
CA ARG A 364 2.88 -16.39 16.63
C ARG A 364 4.04 -15.95 17.52
N VAL A 365 5.20 -16.59 17.44
CA VAL A 365 6.42 -16.18 18.17
C VAL A 365 6.80 -14.75 17.80
N ILE A 366 6.79 -14.41 16.51
CA ILE A 366 7.11 -13.06 16.01
C ILE A 366 6.11 -12.04 16.56
N ARG A 367 4.81 -12.29 16.40
CA ARG A 367 3.75 -11.36 16.82
C ARG A 367 3.65 -11.18 18.33
N ASN A 368 4.09 -12.15 19.12
CA ASN A 368 4.11 -12.03 20.58
C ASN A 368 5.20 -11.06 21.08
N LYS A 369 6.32 -10.94 20.34
CA LYS A 369 7.44 -10.05 20.69
C LYS A 369 7.48 -8.73 19.92
N THR A 370 6.62 -8.55 18.91
CA THR A 370 6.66 -7.38 18.02
C THR A 370 5.28 -6.76 17.84
N GLU A 371 5.23 -5.46 17.55
CA GLU A 371 4.00 -4.74 17.16
C GLU A 371 3.59 -5.12 15.72
N ASN A 372 3.10 -6.35 15.54
CA ASN A 372 2.73 -6.95 14.25
C ASN A 372 3.90 -7.13 13.27
N GLY A 373 5.05 -7.66 13.71
CA GLY A 373 6.16 -8.00 12.82
C GLY A 373 5.77 -9.05 11.76
N PRO A 374 6.24 -8.92 10.50
CA PRO A 374 5.90 -9.84 9.43
C PRO A 374 6.68 -11.16 9.51
N LEU A 375 6.02 -12.25 9.13
CA LEU A 375 6.67 -13.50 8.70
C LEU A 375 6.61 -13.59 7.16
N MET A 376 7.75 -13.46 6.50
CA MET A 376 7.85 -13.51 5.04
C MET A 376 8.53 -14.80 4.56
N VAL A 377 8.39 -15.10 3.28
CA VAL A 377 9.15 -16.16 2.58
C VAL A 377 10.00 -15.51 1.49
N ALA A 378 11.22 -16.00 1.31
CA ALA A 378 12.19 -15.44 0.38
C ALA A 378 11.85 -15.76 -1.08
N GLU A 379 11.24 -16.91 -1.31
CA GLU A 379 10.83 -17.40 -2.62
C GLU A 379 9.36 -17.09 -2.93
N GLU A 380 9.03 -17.13 -4.21
CA GLU A 380 7.64 -17.07 -4.67
C GLU A 380 6.91 -18.36 -4.29
N LEU A 381 5.65 -18.24 -3.84
CA LEU A 381 4.89 -19.37 -3.31
C LEU A 381 4.37 -20.25 -4.45
N GLY A 382 5.02 -21.39 -4.70
CA GLY A 382 4.61 -22.34 -5.74
C GLY A 382 3.22 -22.95 -5.50
N LYS A 383 2.98 -23.50 -4.30
CA LYS A 383 1.68 -24.04 -3.88
C LYS A 383 1.11 -23.20 -2.74
N VAL A 384 0.39 -22.13 -3.07
CA VAL A 384 -0.11 -21.13 -2.10
C VAL A 384 -0.92 -21.76 -0.97
N ASP A 385 -1.74 -22.78 -1.26
CA ASP A 385 -2.59 -23.42 -0.25
C ASP A 385 -1.82 -24.11 0.87
N SER A 386 -0.60 -24.60 0.59
CA SER A 386 0.27 -25.19 1.61
C SER A 386 0.73 -24.18 2.67
N TYR A 387 0.57 -22.87 2.41
CA TYR A 387 0.91 -21.78 3.32
C TYR A 387 -0.32 -21.23 4.06
N ARG A 388 -1.50 -21.86 3.91
CA ARG A 388 -2.74 -21.42 4.57
C ARG A 388 -3.02 -22.21 5.84
N VAL A 389 -3.64 -21.53 6.81
CA VAL A 389 -4.28 -22.13 7.99
C VAL A 389 -5.67 -21.51 8.10
N ASP A 390 -6.70 -22.34 8.20
CA ASP A 390 -8.11 -21.89 8.23
C ASP A 390 -8.46 -20.96 7.07
N ASN A 391 -8.00 -21.31 5.87
CA ASN A 391 -8.12 -20.52 4.63
C ASN A 391 -7.42 -19.15 4.67
N ASN A 392 -6.67 -18.81 5.72
CA ASN A 392 -5.91 -17.57 5.83
C ASN A 392 -4.45 -17.80 5.51
N LEU A 393 -3.85 -16.92 4.71
CA LEU A 393 -2.44 -17.01 4.39
C LEU A 393 -1.58 -16.65 5.63
N VAL A 394 -0.64 -17.54 5.96
CA VAL A 394 0.25 -17.36 7.11
C VAL A 394 1.41 -16.42 6.76
N VAL A 395 1.88 -16.46 5.52
CA VAL A 395 2.97 -15.62 5.02
C VAL A 395 2.46 -14.20 4.79
N ASP A 396 3.08 -13.24 5.48
CA ASP A 396 2.88 -11.82 5.26
C ASP A 396 3.62 -11.39 3.99
N MET A 397 2.93 -10.64 3.12
CA MET A 397 3.43 -10.14 1.83
C MET A 397 4.20 -11.18 0.99
N PRO A 398 3.48 -12.17 0.41
CA PRO A 398 4.09 -13.14 -0.49
C PRO A 398 4.85 -12.48 -1.63
N LEU A 399 6.08 -12.93 -1.88
CA LEU A 399 6.88 -12.46 -2.99
C LEU A 399 6.18 -12.79 -4.32
N GLN A 400 6.16 -11.85 -5.24
CA GLN A 400 5.74 -12.01 -6.63
C GLN A 400 6.80 -11.42 -7.53
N SER A 401 7.40 -12.27 -8.37
CA SER A 401 8.57 -11.91 -9.17
C SER A 401 8.53 -12.48 -10.59
N TYR A 402 7.91 -13.64 -10.78
CA TYR A 402 7.96 -14.42 -12.02
C TYR A 402 7.59 -13.61 -13.27
N ILE A 403 6.46 -12.89 -13.23
CA ILE A 403 6.01 -12.12 -14.39
C ILE A 403 6.95 -10.95 -14.72
N PHE A 404 7.55 -10.33 -13.70
CA PHE A 404 8.47 -9.20 -13.83
C PHE A 404 9.94 -9.61 -13.83
N SER A 405 10.25 -10.89 -14.02
CA SER A 405 11.60 -11.40 -14.28
C SER A 405 11.77 -11.91 -15.71
N LYS A 406 10.68 -12.04 -16.49
CA LYS A 406 10.73 -12.51 -17.88
C LYS A 406 11.51 -11.53 -18.78
N PRO A 407 12.21 -12.04 -19.82
CA PRO A 407 12.96 -11.20 -20.76
C PRO A 407 12.06 -10.35 -21.66
N THR A 408 10.80 -10.75 -21.83
CA THR A 408 9.78 -10.03 -22.59
C THR A 408 8.53 -9.83 -21.72
N LEU A 409 7.84 -8.71 -21.91
CA LEU A 409 6.60 -8.40 -21.19
C LEU A 409 5.39 -8.57 -22.11
N SER A 410 4.78 -9.75 -22.08
CA SER A 410 3.50 -10.01 -22.75
C SER A 410 2.35 -9.45 -21.92
N VAL A 411 1.58 -8.52 -22.50
CA VAL A 411 0.44 -7.88 -21.80
C VAL A 411 -0.61 -8.92 -21.40
N ASN A 412 -0.91 -9.88 -22.27
CA ASN A 412 -1.90 -10.91 -21.99
C ASN A 412 -1.48 -11.77 -20.79
N GLU A 413 -0.23 -12.28 -20.82
CA GLU A 413 0.31 -13.07 -19.71
C GLU A 413 0.38 -12.26 -18.43
N THR A 414 0.73 -10.97 -18.52
CA THR A 414 0.82 -10.08 -17.36
C THR A 414 -0.56 -9.87 -16.73
N ALA A 415 -1.57 -9.54 -17.53
CA ALA A 415 -2.94 -9.37 -17.06
C ALA A 415 -3.50 -10.66 -16.44
N HIS A 416 -3.27 -11.80 -17.08
CA HIS A 416 -3.66 -13.11 -16.54
C HIS A 416 -2.95 -13.43 -15.21
N SER A 417 -1.63 -13.20 -15.13
CA SER A 417 -0.85 -13.47 -13.92
C SER A 417 -1.28 -12.57 -12.76
N LEU A 418 -1.53 -11.28 -13.00
CA LEU A 418 -2.03 -10.36 -11.99
C LEU A 418 -3.44 -10.77 -11.51
N ASN A 419 -4.35 -11.09 -12.44
CA ASN A 419 -5.69 -11.56 -12.09
C ASN A 419 -5.66 -12.89 -11.33
N TYR A 420 -4.75 -13.80 -11.68
CA TYR A 420 -4.56 -15.05 -10.96
C TYR A 420 -4.07 -14.80 -9.52
N THR A 421 -3.10 -13.89 -9.36
CA THR A 421 -2.55 -13.50 -8.04
C THR A 421 -3.63 -12.91 -7.13
N PHE A 422 -4.40 -11.94 -7.63
CA PHE A 422 -5.39 -11.24 -6.81
C PHE A 422 -6.66 -12.05 -6.59
N ASN A 423 -7.19 -12.73 -7.62
CA ASN A 423 -8.53 -13.32 -7.57
C ASN A 423 -8.52 -14.83 -7.28
N ILE A 424 -7.52 -15.57 -7.80
CA ILE A 424 -7.47 -17.04 -7.63
C ILE A 424 -6.66 -17.39 -6.39
N ASN A 425 -5.43 -16.87 -6.28
CA ASN A 425 -4.60 -17.10 -5.11
C ASN A 425 -5.05 -16.29 -3.89
N GLY A 426 -5.92 -15.28 -4.07
CA GLY A 426 -6.40 -14.43 -2.98
C GLY A 426 -5.28 -13.68 -2.26
N ILE A 427 -4.22 -13.28 -2.98
CA ILE A 427 -3.11 -12.50 -2.44
C ILE A 427 -3.40 -11.02 -2.64
N GLU A 428 -4.02 -10.38 -1.65
CA GLU A 428 -4.46 -8.98 -1.75
C GLU A 428 -3.31 -7.96 -1.78
N TRP A 429 -2.19 -8.27 -1.10
CA TRP A 429 -1.08 -7.34 -0.91
C TRP A 429 0.29 -8.04 -0.99
N PRO A 430 0.77 -8.34 -2.20
CA PRO A 430 2.05 -9.01 -2.41
C PRO A 430 3.26 -8.09 -2.22
N LEU A 431 4.45 -8.69 -2.17
CA LEU A 431 5.74 -8.01 -2.29
C LEU A 431 6.25 -8.15 -3.73
N TRP A 432 6.34 -7.05 -4.48
CA TRP A 432 6.73 -7.06 -5.89
C TRP A 432 8.23 -6.96 -6.05
N GLN A 433 8.86 -7.97 -6.66
CA GLN A 433 10.26 -7.90 -7.08
C GLN A 433 10.36 -7.93 -8.59
N ALA A 434 10.89 -6.86 -9.17
CA ALA A 434 10.99 -6.72 -10.61
C ALA A 434 12.46 -6.68 -11.06
N LYS A 435 12.84 -7.65 -11.90
CA LYS A 435 14.22 -7.85 -12.40
C LYS A 435 14.33 -7.79 -13.93
N THR A 436 13.21 -7.59 -14.62
CA THR A 436 13.15 -7.54 -16.08
C THR A 436 13.79 -6.27 -16.64
N ASN A 437 14.39 -6.43 -17.84
CA ASN A 437 14.88 -5.33 -18.69
C ASN A 437 14.01 -5.17 -19.95
N ALA A 438 12.83 -5.80 -20.00
CA ALA A 438 11.95 -5.78 -21.17
C ALA A 438 11.38 -4.38 -21.48
N ILE A 439 11.18 -3.58 -20.43
CA ILE A 439 10.69 -2.20 -20.48
C ILE A 439 11.63 -1.28 -19.69
N PRO A 440 11.65 0.03 -19.98
CA PRO A 440 12.41 1.00 -19.20
C PRO A 440 12.09 0.94 -17.69
N ARG A 441 13.11 1.19 -16.85
CA ARG A 441 13.00 0.99 -15.39
C ARG A 441 11.99 1.94 -14.74
N ASP A 442 11.89 3.16 -15.21
CA ASP A 442 10.90 4.15 -14.76
C ASP A 442 9.45 3.72 -15.06
N VAL A 443 9.22 3.09 -16.23
CA VAL A 443 7.92 2.51 -16.60
C VAL A 443 7.58 1.33 -15.69
N LEU A 444 8.56 0.46 -15.42
CA LEU A 444 8.40 -0.64 -14.49
C LEU A 444 8.12 -0.14 -13.06
N ASN A 445 8.78 0.95 -12.65
CA ASN A 445 8.54 1.61 -11.37
C ASN A 445 7.09 2.13 -11.28
N ILE A 446 6.55 2.74 -12.34
CA ILE A 446 5.13 3.15 -12.40
C ILE A 446 4.20 1.96 -12.09
N ILE A 447 4.46 0.79 -12.67
CA ILE A 447 3.66 -0.42 -12.46
C ILE A 447 3.76 -0.89 -11.00
N ILE A 448 4.97 -1.20 -10.52
CA ILE A 448 5.16 -1.87 -9.22
C ILE A 448 4.81 -0.97 -8.02
N TYR A 449 4.95 0.36 -8.15
CA TYR A 449 4.60 1.29 -7.07
C TYR A 449 3.10 1.50 -6.93
N LEU A 450 2.33 1.36 -8.02
CA LEU A 450 0.91 1.70 -8.07
C LEU A 450 -0.02 0.47 -8.10
N LEU A 451 0.52 -0.73 -8.35
CA LEU A 451 -0.19 -1.98 -8.10
C LEU A 451 -0.49 -2.17 -6.59
N PRO A 452 -1.52 -2.97 -6.23
CA PRO A 452 -1.70 -3.44 -4.86
C PRO A 452 -0.47 -4.23 -4.41
N GLY A 453 0.00 -3.99 -3.19
CA GLY A 453 1.26 -4.58 -2.70
C GLY A 453 2.34 -3.53 -2.43
N ALA A 454 3.49 -3.99 -1.96
CA ALA A 454 4.67 -3.16 -1.69
C ALA A 454 5.79 -3.50 -2.68
N PRO A 455 6.54 -2.51 -3.20
CA PRO A 455 7.70 -2.78 -4.04
C PRO A 455 8.91 -3.22 -3.20
N LEU A 456 9.58 -4.27 -3.64
CA LEU A 456 10.90 -4.69 -3.17
C LEU A 456 11.95 -4.14 -4.15
N ILE A 457 12.76 -3.21 -3.66
CA ILE A 457 13.79 -2.53 -4.46
C ILE A 457 15.19 -2.87 -3.95
N ASN A 458 16.19 -2.75 -4.81
CA ASN A 458 17.57 -2.88 -4.38
C ASN A 458 18.05 -1.61 -3.68
N ALA A 459 19.05 -1.74 -2.80
CA ALA A 459 19.62 -0.60 -2.08
C ALA A 459 20.25 0.49 -2.98
N THR A 460 20.54 0.18 -4.25
CA THR A 460 21.11 1.11 -5.22
C THR A 460 20.05 1.87 -6.03
N GLU A 461 18.78 1.50 -5.90
CA GLU A 461 17.69 2.09 -6.69
C GLU A 461 17.08 3.30 -6.00
N GLU A 462 16.79 4.35 -6.77
CA GLU A 462 16.17 5.58 -6.27
C GLU A 462 14.64 5.49 -6.30
N VAL A 463 14.02 5.96 -5.22
CA VAL A 463 12.55 6.05 -5.12
C VAL A 463 12.09 7.36 -5.75
N LEU A 464 11.31 7.29 -6.83
CA LEU A 464 10.76 8.49 -7.47
C LEU A 464 9.76 9.20 -6.54
N PRO A 465 10.02 10.46 -6.10
CA PRO A 465 9.17 11.14 -5.11
C PRO A 465 7.72 11.33 -5.56
N ILE A 466 7.50 11.50 -6.87
CA ILE A 466 6.18 11.67 -7.46
C ILE A 466 5.33 10.40 -7.34
N LEU A 467 5.90 9.22 -7.59
CA LEU A 467 5.19 7.94 -7.47
C LEU A 467 4.81 7.65 -6.03
N ARG A 468 5.67 8.02 -5.09
CA ARG A 468 5.36 7.95 -3.67
C ARG A 468 4.15 8.82 -3.31
N LYS A 469 4.14 10.09 -3.73
CA LYS A 469 3.01 10.98 -3.44
C LYS A 469 1.69 10.44 -3.99
N ILE A 470 1.72 9.80 -5.16
CA ILE A 470 0.54 9.15 -5.74
C ILE A 470 0.16 7.91 -4.93
N ARG A 471 1.14 7.12 -4.48
CA ARG A 471 0.93 5.93 -3.65
C ARG A 471 0.28 6.22 -2.31
N GLU A 472 0.56 7.37 -1.70
CA GLU A 472 -0.08 7.81 -0.44
C GLU A 472 -1.59 8.06 -0.60
N SER A 473 -2.12 8.12 -1.83
CA SER A 473 -3.55 8.29 -2.05
C SER A 473 -4.39 7.10 -1.53
N PRO A 474 -5.61 7.35 -1.02
CA PRO A 474 -6.49 6.28 -0.54
C PRO A 474 -6.78 5.22 -1.62
N SER A 475 -6.88 5.64 -2.88
CA SER A 475 -7.13 4.75 -4.02
C SER A 475 -6.00 3.72 -4.22
N ILE A 476 -4.74 4.11 -4.02
CA ILE A 476 -3.62 3.17 -4.08
C ILE A 476 -3.48 2.34 -2.80
N MET A 477 -3.70 2.93 -1.62
CA MET A 477 -3.49 2.21 -0.35
C MET A 477 -4.61 1.24 0.03
N ARG A 478 -5.83 1.53 -0.40
CA ARG A 478 -7.06 0.86 0.05
C ARG A 478 -8.05 0.57 -1.07
N GLY A 479 -7.82 1.12 -2.26
CA GLY A 479 -8.72 0.92 -3.38
C GLY A 479 -8.60 -0.47 -4.00
N ILE A 480 -9.72 -0.90 -4.58
CA ILE A 480 -9.81 -2.10 -5.40
C ILE A 480 -8.96 -1.92 -6.67
N CYS A 481 -8.53 -3.03 -7.27
CA CYS A 481 -7.72 -3.02 -8.48
C CYS A 481 -8.44 -3.77 -9.60
N GLY A 482 -8.58 -3.14 -10.76
CA GLY A 482 -9.01 -3.79 -12.00
C GLY A 482 -7.88 -3.77 -13.01
N VAL A 483 -7.52 -4.93 -13.57
CA VAL A 483 -6.45 -5.06 -14.58
C VAL A 483 -7.08 -5.37 -15.93
N TYR A 484 -6.66 -4.65 -16.97
CA TYR A 484 -7.21 -4.70 -18.32
C TYR A 484 -6.10 -4.81 -19.36
N SER A 485 -6.36 -5.59 -20.40
CA SER A 485 -5.56 -5.61 -21.62
C SER A 485 -6.30 -4.87 -22.73
N LEU A 486 -5.66 -3.85 -23.28
CA LEU A 486 -6.24 -2.94 -24.27
C LEU A 486 -5.62 -3.19 -25.64
N LEU A 487 -6.31 -2.74 -26.70
CA LEU A 487 -5.92 -2.81 -28.10
C LEU A 487 -5.41 -4.21 -28.50
N ASN A 488 -6.26 -5.22 -28.30
CA ASN A 488 -5.93 -6.63 -28.57
C ASN A 488 -4.64 -7.09 -27.85
N ASN A 489 -4.53 -6.85 -26.54
CA ASN A 489 -3.40 -7.25 -25.70
C ASN A 489 -2.06 -6.59 -26.05
N THR A 490 -2.08 -5.32 -26.48
CA THR A 490 -0.84 -4.57 -26.77
C THR A 490 -0.53 -3.50 -25.74
N VAL A 491 -1.52 -3.06 -24.98
CA VAL A 491 -1.38 -2.05 -23.92
C VAL A 491 -1.91 -2.63 -22.60
N LEU A 492 -1.10 -2.55 -21.55
CA LEU A 492 -1.49 -2.93 -20.19
C LEU A 492 -2.12 -1.74 -19.49
N SER A 493 -3.26 -1.94 -18.83
CA SER A 493 -3.91 -0.91 -18.03
C SER A 493 -4.36 -1.48 -16.70
N PHE A 494 -4.32 -0.66 -15.65
CA PHE A 494 -5.00 -0.98 -14.41
C PHE A 494 -5.57 0.25 -13.72
N ILE A 495 -6.68 0.06 -13.02
CA ILE A 495 -7.37 1.10 -12.26
C ILE A 495 -7.26 0.81 -10.77
N ARG A 496 -7.14 1.86 -9.97
CA ARG A 496 -7.17 1.84 -8.52
C ARG A 496 -8.19 2.85 -8.05
N VAL A 497 -9.21 2.40 -7.32
CA VAL A 497 -10.34 3.25 -6.93
C VAL A 497 -10.85 2.88 -5.55
N THR A 498 -11.21 3.88 -4.76
CA THR A 498 -11.91 3.71 -3.49
C THR A 498 -13.02 4.77 -3.37
N PRO A 499 -14.17 4.45 -2.75
CA PRO A 499 -15.26 5.41 -2.59
C PRO A 499 -14.81 6.72 -1.94
N GLY A 500 -15.23 7.85 -2.51
CA GLY A 500 -14.95 9.18 -1.99
C GLY A 500 -13.56 9.74 -2.31
N SER A 501 -12.75 9.05 -3.11
CA SER A 501 -11.43 9.52 -3.58
C SER A 501 -11.33 9.51 -5.11
N PRO A 502 -10.46 10.34 -5.72
CA PRO A 502 -10.15 10.25 -7.15
C PRO A 502 -9.60 8.87 -7.51
N GLY A 503 -10.02 8.33 -8.65
CA GLY A 503 -9.49 7.09 -9.21
C GLY A 503 -8.14 7.34 -9.86
N ILE A 504 -7.24 6.36 -9.77
CA ILE A 504 -5.96 6.35 -10.47
C ILE A 504 -6.03 5.32 -11.59
N LEU A 505 -5.69 5.74 -12.80
CA LEU A 505 -5.63 4.91 -14.00
C LEU A 505 -4.19 4.89 -14.49
N VAL A 506 -3.59 3.72 -14.59
CA VAL A 506 -2.24 3.54 -15.12
C VAL A 506 -2.33 2.86 -16.46
N VAL A 507 -1.70 3.42 -17.48
CA VAL A 507 -1.71 2.87 -18.84
C VAL A 507 -0.28 2.76 -19.34
N VAL A 508 0.11 1.57 -19.80
CA VAL A 508 1.48 1.23 -20.19
C VAL A 508 1.48 0.57 -21.56
N ASN A 509 2.26 1.14 -22.47
CA ASN A 509 2.54 0.58 -23.79
C ASN A 509 3.93 -0.07 -23.77
N PRO A 510 4.05 -1.40 -23.60
CA PRO A 510 5.34 -2.09 -23.68
C PRO A 510 5.87 -2.27 -25.11
N SER A 511 5.07 -1.98 -26.14
CA SER A 511 5.46 -2.19 -27.54
C SER A 511 6.38 -1.10 -28.08
N ASP A 512 7.10 -1.39 -29.16
CA ASP A 512 7.98 -0.43 -29.85
C ASP A 512 7.24 0.57 -30.75
N THR A 513 5.91 0.53 -30.78
CA THR A 513 5.08 1.40 -31.65
C THR A 513 4.15 2.27 -30.82
N THR A 514 3.94 3.52 -31.24
CA THR A 514 2.95 4.40 -30.61
C THR A 514 1.54 3.84 -30.79
N LYS A 515 0.73 3.89 -29.74
CA LYS A 515 -0.67 3.46 -29.71
C LYS A 515 -1.56 4.61 -29.27
N VAL A 516 -2.81 4.63 -29.71
CA VAL A 516 -3.83 5.57 -29.24
C VAL A 516 -4.97 4.76 -28.65
N VAL A 517 -5.31 5.04 -27.39
CA VAL A 517 -6.26 4.25 -26.61
C VAL A 517 -7.53 5.06 -26.38
N ASN A 518 -8.68 4.38 -26.49
CA ASN A 518 -9.99 4.92 -26.15
C ASN A 518 -10.48 4.26 -24.84
N ILE A 519 -10.20 4.92 -23.71
CA ILE A 519 -10.45 4.34 -22.38
C ILE A 519 -11.94 3.99 -22.16
N PRO A 520 -12.91 4.88 -22.46
CA PRO A 520 -14.33 4.55 -22.31
C PRO A 520 -14.80 3.36 -23.16
N ALA A 521 -14.21 3.15 -24.33
CA ALA A 521 -14.58 2.03 -25.20
C ALA A 521 -13.99 0.70 -24.72
N GLU A 522 -12.83 0.72 -24.07
CA GLU A 522 -12.05 -0.49 -23.77
C GLU A 522 -12.08 -0.90 -22.29
N ILE A 523 -12.40 0.01 -21.37
CA ILE A 523 -12.50 -0.26 -19.93
C ILE A 523 -13.97 -0.12 -19.50
N PRO A 524 -14.72 -1.23 -19.36
CA PRO A 524 -16.17 -1.16 -19.13
C PRO A 524 -16.60 -0.35 -17.90
N PRO A 525 -15.91 -0.43 -16.74
CA PRO A 525 -16.25 0.43 -15.59
C PRO A 525 -16.07 1.93 -15.85
N LEU A 526 -15.31 2.32 -16.88
CA LEU A 526 -15.04 3.71 -17.23
C LEU A 526 -15.77 4.17 -18.49
N ALA A 527 -16.84 3.48 -18.90
CA ALA A 527 -17.58 3.76 -20.14
C ALA A 527 -18.13 5.20 -20.24
N ASN A 528 -18.36 5.86 -19.10
CA ASN A 528 -18.87 7.24 -19.04
C ASN A 528 -17.78 8.29 -18.76
N LEU A 529 -16.51 7.89 -18.80
CA LEU A 529 -15.38 8.76 -18.54
C LEU A 529 -15.17 9.72 -19.72
N GLN A 530 -15.07 11.02 -19.44
CA GLN A 530 -14.88 12.04 -20.48
C GLN A 530 -13.49 12.66 -20.42
N GLU A 531 -13.05 13.01 -19.22
CA GLU A 531 -11.78 13.70 -18.98
C GLU A 531 -10.91 12.93 -18.01
N VAL A 532 -9.61 12.99 -18.23
CA VAL A 532 -8.56 12.52 -17.32
C VAL A 532 -7.57 13.64 -17.05
N THR A 533 -6.93 13.60 -15.88
CA THR A 533 -5.86 14.53 -15.50
C THR A 533 -4.53 13.81 -15.50
N ILE A 534 -3.52 14.36 -16.18
CA ILE A 534 -2.19 13.75 -16.24
C ILE A 534 -1.44 14.01 -14.93
N ARG A 535 -1.00 12.95 -14.23
CA ARG A 535 -0.26 13.08 -12.96
C ARG A 535 1.22 12.83 -13.12
N HIS A 536 1.57 11.87 -13.96
CA HIS A 536 2.97 11.50 -14.24
C HIS A 536 3.04 10.70 -15.54
N TYR A 537 4.21 10.71 -16.19
CA TYR A 537 4.52 9.88 -17.34
C TYR A 537 6.00 9.48 -17.28
N SER A 538 6.35 8.40 -17.95
CA SER A 538 7.73 7.90 -18.02
C SER A 538 8.62 8.82 -18.87
N SER A 539 9.92 8.81 -18.61
CA SER A 539 10.93 9.65 -19.26
C SER A 539 11.00 9.54 -20.78
N ASN A 540 10.61 8.40 -21.34
CA ASN A 540 10.54 8.17 -22.78
C ASN A 540 9.20 8.60 -23.42
N TYR A 541 8.27 9.12 -22.63
CA TYR A 541 7.04 9.68 -23.17
C TYR A 541 7.31 10.96 -23.95
N ASN A 542 6.85 11.01 -25.20
CA ASN A 542 7.11 12.12 -26.11
C ASN A 542 5.89 12.43 -26.97
N ASP A 543 4.91 13.08 -26.36
CA ASP A 543 3.74 13.65 -27.03
C ASP A 543 3.53 15.08 -26.53
N SER A 544 3.45 16.05 -27.44
CA SER A 544 3.34 17.47 -27.07
C SER A 544 2.00 17.76 -26.39
N ASP A 545 0.93 17.12 -26.87
CA ASP A 545 -0.43 17.43 -26.43
C ASP A 545 -0.72 16.85 -25.05
N PHE A 546 0.02 15.83 -24.61
CA PHE A 546 -0.12 15.17 -23.31
C PHE A 546 1.11 15.35 -22.39
N SER A 547 1.96 16.35 -22.67
CA SER A 547 3.14 16.65 -21.85
C SER A 547 2.87 17.50 -20.60
N ASP A 548 1.76 18.25 -20.57
CA ASP A 548 1.44 19.14 -19.46
C ASP A 548 0.90 18.40 -18.23
N LEU A 549 1.73 18.27 -17.18
CA LEU A 549 1.31 17.71 -15.90
C LEU A 549 0.21 18.55 -15.25
N GLY A 550 -0.85 17.89 -14.79
CA GLY A 550 -2.05 18.52 -14.21
C GLY A 550 -3.06 19.02 -15.25
N ALA A 551 -2.77 18.92 -16.54
CA ALA A 551 -3.74 19.25 -17.58
C ALA A 551 -4.85 18.20 -17.66
N LYS A 552 -6.07 18.68 -17.95
CA LYS A 552 -7.21 17.85 -18.30
C LYS A 552 -7.18 17.54 -19.79
N LYS A 553 -7.34 16.26 -20.15
CA LYS A 553 -7.36 15.78 -21.53
C LYS A 553 -8.51 14.81 -21.75
N SER A 554 -8.91 14.62 -23.00
CA SER A 554 -9.96 13.67 -23.38
C SER A 554 -9.53 12.23 -23.08
N ALA A 555 -10.44 11.44 -22.51
CA ALA A 555 -10.22 10.02 -22.25
C ALA A 555 -10.35 9.13 -23.51
N THR A 556 -10.83 9.68 -24.63
CA THR A 556 -11.17 8.91 -25.84
C THR A 556 -10.02 8.71 -26.82
N ALA A 557 -8.94 9.49 -26.71
CA ALA A 557 -7.82 9.48 -27.64
C ALA A 557 -6.52 9.79 -26.90
N ILE A 558 -6.07 8.84 -26.07
CA ILE A 558 -4.84 8.98 -25.29
C ILE A 558 -3.67 8.39 -26.09
N PRO A 559 -2.69 9.20 -26.51
CA PRO A 559 -1.48 8.72 -27.18
C PRO A 559 -0.51 8.11 -26.16
N LEU A 560 0.00 6.93 -26.46
CA LEU A 560 1.01 6.21 -25.70
C LEU A 560 2.19 5.91 -26.61
N THR A 561 3.27 6.66 -26.44
CA THR A 561 4.52 6.44 -27.18
C THR A 561 5.13 5.05 -26.91
N ALA A 562 6.07 4.64 -27.76
CA ALA A 562 6.75 3.36 -27.63
C ALA A 562 7.39 3.17 -26.25
N LYS A 563 7.19 1.99 -25.65
CA LYS A 563 7.76 1.59 -24.35
C LYS A 563 7.42 2.54 -23.19
N SER A 564 6.36 3.34 -23.26
CA SER A 564 6.06 4.38 -22.26
C SER A 564 4.91 4.02 -21.32
N GLY A 565 4.84 4.68 -20.17
CA GLY A 565 3.77 4.55 -19.19
C GLY A 565 3.26 5.91 -18.74
N MET A 566 1.97 6.01 -18.46
CA MET A 566 1.33 7.23 -17.98
C MET A 566 0.41 6.93 -16.80
N VAL A 567 0.41 7.84 -15.83
CA VAL A 567 -0.45 7.82 -14.65
C VAL A 567 -1.46 8.96 -14.77
N LEU A 568 -2.72 8.58 -14.80
CA LEU A 568 -3.88 9.43 -14.96
C LEU A 568 -4.73 9.42 -13.70
N GLU A 569 -5.36 10.54 -13.41
CA GLU A 569 -6.34 10.70 -12.33
C GLU A 569 -7.71 11.04 -12.92
N TYR A 570 -8.76 10.42 -12.39
CA TYR A 570 -10.14 10.65 -12.82
C TYR A 570 -11.10 10.72 -11.64
N VAL A 571 -12.31 11.24 -11.89
CA VAL A 571 -13.38 11.30 -10.90
C VAL A 571 -14.31 10.11 -11.12
N PRO A 572 -14.36 9.13 -10.20
CA PRO A 572 -15.25 7.97 -10.34
C PRO A 572 -16.72 8.41 -10.28
N LYS A 573 -17.58 7.85 -11.12
CA LYS A 573 -19.03 8.00 -11.01
C LYS A 573 -19.63 6.88 -10.16
N ARG A 574 -20.81 7.15 -9.59
CA ARG A 574 -21.51 6.18 -8.73
C ARG A 574 -21.89 4.94 -9.55
N GLY A 575 -21.35 3.78 -9.18
CA GLY A 575 -21.56 2.50 -9.87
C GLY A 575 -20.37 2.02 -10.71
N GLU A 576 -19.31 2.83 -10.83
CA GLU A 576 -18.03 2.49 -11.47
C GLU A 576 -17.05 1.82 -10.50
#